data_AF-S5T0H7-F1
#
_entry.id   AF-S5T0H7-F1
#
_cell.length_a   1.000
_cell.length_b   1.000
_cell.length_c   1.000
_cell.angle_alpha   90.00
_cell.angle_beta   90.00
_cell.angle_gamma   90.00
#
_symmetry.space_group_name_H-M   'P 1'
#
loop_
_entity.id
_entity.type
_entity.pdbx_description
1 polymer ?
#
loop_
_entity_poly.entity_id
_entity_poly.type
_entity_poly.pdbx_seq_one_letter_code
_entity_poly.pdbx_strand_id
1 'polypeptide(L)'
;MTVTVLDTVTVFDGTDTVYRYDIPAAGISEGWAFSAAVDQIRQLAGPADAAGGETIRVELEADDDIDPELRRALSARGFLLDDDADNDGAATAEADAPPPAAPVRGRHRLTRTTRRRMPAVVLAGAAVLLALPLGVMAARSAGGAATPSPSTSTAAPTTSAAASTPPPAPTTSAAPTPTPDPVVTHRQDGLAMDTPRGYRITDQAETTVFTGPDPDLRIHTAADPVPEAGAESLLQGLRAQIDADPTLQEPVNGGGRLSYVERPGDGSEVRWQTWVVGDSQLSVGCHTRWAASPEQREICELAQASFRVEGPAEDFPEPGNPGAPEEV
;
A
#
# COMPACT_ATOMS: atom_id res chain seq x y z
N MET A 1 -4.40 26.00 17.00
CA MET A 1 -4.97 25.06 16.01
C MET A 1 -5.27 23.78 16.75
N THR A 2 -6.25 23.01 16.31
CA THR A 2 -6.64 21.76 16.97
C THR A 2 -6.21 20.58 16.11
N VAL A 3 -5.63 19.55 16.72
CA VAL A 3 -5.20 18.33 16.05
C VAL A 3 -5.90 17.17 16.72
N THR A 4 -6.80 16.52 15.97
CA THR A 4 -7.55 15.35 16.44
C THR A 4 -6.97 14.11 15.79
N VAL A 5 -6.37 13.23 16.59
CA VAL A 5 -5.75 11.98 16.15
C VAL A 5 -6.70 10.82 16.39
N LEU A 6 -7.22 10.25 15.31
CA LEU A 6 -8.08 9.07 15.32
C LEU A 6 -7.35 7.87 14.76
N ASP A 7 -7.87 6.67 15.02
CA ASP A 7 -7.30 5.39 14.57
C ASP A 7 -6.91 5.37 13.09
N THR A 8 -7.73 5.97 12.22
CA THR A 8 -7.57 5.90 10.76
C THR A 8 -7.30 7.25 10.10
N VAL A 9 -7.34 8.36 10.84
CA VAL A 9 -7.21 9.71 10.26
C VAL A 9 -6.73 10.68 11.33
N THR A 10 -5.83 11.60 10.95
CA THR A 10 -5.57 12.79 11.75
C THR A 10 -6.23 13.99 11.09
N VAL A 11 -7.00 14.74 11.86
CA VAL A 11 -7.66 15.98 11.45
C VAL A 11 -6.85 17.15 11.99
N PHE A 12 -6.47 18.08 11.12
CA PHE A 12 -5.79 19.30 11.47
C PHE A 12 -6.74 20.47 11.21
N ASP A 13 -7.16 21.17 12.26
CA ASP A 13 -8.07 22.31 12.17
C ASP A 13 -7.33 23.61 12.52
N GLY A 14 -6.93 24.34 11.48
CA GLY A 14 -6.15 25.58 11.55
C GLY A 14 -6.82 26.73 10.80
N THR A 15 -6.11 27.36 9.87
CA THR A 15 -6.74 28.29 8.92
C THR A 15 -7.69 27.57 7.95
N ASP A 16 -7.35 26.32 7.65
CA ASP A 16 -8.13 25.37 6.87
C ASP A 16 -8.18 24.04 7.63
N THR A 17 -9.25 23.28 7.43
CA THR A 17 -9.39 21.93 7.98
C THR A 17 -8.86 20.90 6.99
N VAL A 18 -7.86 20.11 7.39
CA VAL A 18 -7.22 19.09 6.54
C VAL A 18 -7.34 17.71 7.19
N TYR A 19 -7.81 16.74 6.40
CA TYR A 19 -7.94 15.33 6.79
C TYR A 19 -6.81 14.52 6.19
N ARG A 20 -5.97 13.90 7.03
CA ARG A 20 -4.83 13.07 6.61
C ARG A 20 -5.04 11.63 7.04
N TYR A 21 -5.50 10.80 6.09
CA TYR A 21 -5.68 9.36 6.30
C TYR A 21 -4.35 8.59 6.25
N ASP A 22 -3.31 9.20 5.69
CA ASP A 22 -1.94 8.69 5.66
C ASP A 22 -1.17 8.97 6.96
N ILE A 23 -1.78 9.70 7.90
CA ILE A 23 -1.24 9.96 9.23
C ILE A 23 -2.24 9.41 10.28
N PRO A 24 -2.37 8.08 10.43
CA PRO A 24 -3.23 7.49 11.47
C PRO A 24 -2.55 7.52 12.85
N ALA A 25 -3.32 7.32 13.92
CA ALA A 25 -2.80 7.20 15.29
C ALA A 25 -1.67 6.16 15.43
N ALA A 26 -1.82 5.00 14.77
CA ALA A 26 -0.79 3.96 14.71
C ALA A 26 0.50 4.48 14.05
N GLY A 27 0.39 5.29 12.99
CA GLY A 27 1.56 5.83 12.31
C GLY A 27 2.32 6.89 13.09
N ILE A 28 1.58 7.67 13.89
CA ILE A 28 2.17 8.65 14.80
C ILE A 28 2.87 7.95 15.97
N SER A 29 2.23 6.95 16.58
CA SER A 29 2.79 6.18 17.71
C SER A 29 4.00 5.34 17.31
N GLU A 30 3.97 4.70 16.14
CA GLU A 30 5.10 3.98 15.56
C GLU A 30 6.21 4.90 15.01
N GLY A 31 5.94 6.22 14.97
CA GLY A 31 6.92 7.26 14.69
C GLY A 31 7.19 7.54 13.21
N TRP A 32 6.63 6.78 12.27
CA TRP A 32 6.85 6.98 10.84
C TRP A 32 6.01 8.13 10.25
N ALA A 33 4.80 8.36 10.77
CA ALA A 33 3.92 9.45 10.31
C ALA A 33 4.13 10.76 11.09
N PHE A 34 4.90 10.72 12.18
CA PHE A 34 5.08 11.84 13.10
C PHE A 34 5.70 13.06 12.41
N SER A 35 6.71 12.88 11.55
CA SER A 35 7.32 14.00 10.82
C SER A 35 6.33 14.67 9.86
N ALA A 36 5.50 13.88 9.18
CA ALA A 36 4.47 14.40 8.29
C ALA A 36 3.40 15.20 9.05
N ALA A 37 3.04 14.77 10.27
CA ALA A 37 2.13 15.52 11.14
C ALA A 37 2.73 16.88 11.54
N VAL A 38 4.01 16.92 11.92
CA VAL A 38 4.72 18.16 12.25
C VAL A 38 4.80 19.11 11.06
N ASP A 39 5.08 18.61 9.87
CA ASP A 39 5.15 19.42 8.66
C ASP A 39 3.77 19.99 8.29
N GLN A 40 2.70 19.19 8.46
CA GLN A 40 1.32 19.65 8.24
C GLN A 40 0.90 20.76 9.22
N ILE A 41 1.24 20.60 10.51
CA ILE A 41 0.99 21.61 11.55
C ILE A 41 1.67 22.93 11.16
N ARG A 42 2.94 22.90 10.77
CA ARG A 42 3.68 24.10 10.34
C ARG A 42 3.10 24.73 9.08
N GLN A 43 2.65 23.91 8.13
CA GLN A 43 2.02 24.41 6.92
C GLN A 43 0.74 25.18 7.24
N LEU A 44 -0.08 24.69 8.17
CA LEU A 44 -1.36 25.31 8.55
C LEU A 44 -1.22 26.45 9.56
N ALA A 45 -0.13 26.51 10.32
CA ALA A 45 0.20 27.66 11.17
C ALA A 45 0.50 28.95 10.37
N GLY A 46 0.85 28.80 9.09
CA GLY A 46 1.12 29.92 8.17
C GLY A 46 2.47 30.61 8.40
N PRO A 47 2.80 31.64 7.60
CA PRO A 47 4.14 32.28 7.58
C PRO A 47 4.47 33.13 8.82
N ALA A 48 3.63 33.15 9.87
CA ALA A 48 3.96 33.77 11.15
C ALA A 48 5.24 33.16 11.79
N ASP A 49 5.58 31.93 11.41
CA ASP A 49 6.79 31.23 11.85
C ASP A 49 8.06 31.56 11.04
N ALA A 50 7.93 32.09 9.82
CA ALA A 50 9.10 32.36 8.98
C ALA A 50 9.94 33.55 9.48
N ALA A 51 9.39 34.35 10.41
CA ALA A 51 10.03 35.55 10.96
C ALA A 51 10.51 35.40 12.42
N GLY A 52 10.44 34.20 13.00
CA GLY A 52 11.09 33.86 14.28
C GLY A 52 10.46 34.50 15.52
N GLY A 53 9.67 33.70 16.25
CA GLY A 53 9.45 33.96 17.68
C GLY A 53 8.12 33.50 18.25
N GLU A 54 7.09 33.29 17.45
CA GLU A 54 5.79 32.84 17.97
C GLU A 54 5.76 31.32 18.07
N THR A 55 5.49 30.81 19.27
CA THR A 55 5.45 29.36 19.51
C THR A 55 4.08 28.84 19.10
N ILE A 56 4.03 27.89 18.17
CA ILE A 56 2.79 27.34 17.63
C ILE A 56 2.02 26.64 18.74
N ARG A 57 0.80 27.12 19.01
CA ARG A 57 -0.13 26.55 19.99
C ARG A 57 -1.01 25.48 19.33
N VAL A 58 -0.97 24.27 19.88
CA VAL A 58 -1.70 23.10 19.41
C VAL A 58 -2.54 22.52 20.55
N GLU A 59 -3.85 22.45 20.34
CA GLU A 59 -4.77 21.65 21.17
C GLU A 59 -4.77 20.23 20.59
N LEU A 60 -4.54 19.22 21.43
CA LEU A 60 -4.39 17.84 20.99
C LEU A 60 -5.47 16.96 21.61
N GLU A 61 -6.31 16.41 20.73
CA GLU A 61 -7.29 15.39 21.05
C GLU A 61 -6.80 14.04 20.52
N ALA A 62 -6.45 13.12 21.41
CA ALA A 62 -6.01 11.77 21.06
C ALA A 62 -6.50 10.78 22.12
N ASP A 63 -6.54 9.49 21.79
CA ASP A 63 -6.82 8.45 22.78
C ASP A 63 -5.79 8.46 23.91
N ASP A 64 -6.25 8.19 25.14
CA ASP A 64 -5.48 8.26 26.39
C ASP A 64 -4.16 7.47 26.36
N ASP A 65 -4.09 6.41 25.54
CA ASP A 65 -2.93 5.54 25.40
C ASP A 65 -1.79 6.17 24.57
N ILE A 66 -2.11 7.10 23.65
CA ILE A 66 -1.16 7.68 22.69
C ILE A 66 -0.87 9.15 23.01
N ASP A 67 -1.88 9.84 23.53
CA ASP A 67 -1.87 11.24 23.93
C ASP A 67 -0.60 11.67 24.74
N PRO A 68 -0.17 11.00 25.83
CA PRO A 68 0.97 11.46 26.62
C PRO A 68 2.31 11.38 25.87
N GLU A 69 2.47 10.40 24.97
CA GLU A 69 3.69 10.25 24.17
C GLU A 69 3.75 11.30 23.06
N LEU A 70 2.61 11.55 22.41
CA LEU A 70 2.47 12.54 21.37
C LEU A 70 2.67 13.96 21.90
N ARG A 71 2.07 14.27 23.07
CA ARG A 71 2.29 15.56 23.74
C ARG A 71 3.78 15.80 24.01
N ARG A 72 4.48 14.81 24.58
CA ARG A 72 5.92 14.89 24.84
C ARG A 72 6.73 15.12 23.56
N ALA A 73 6.40 14.41 22.49
CA ALA A 73 7.13 14.48 21.23
C ALA A 73 6.95 15.82 20.49
N LEU A 74 5.76 16.41 20.57
CA LEU A 74 5.45 17.75 20.04
C LEU A 74 6.11 18.85 20.87
N SER A 75 6.02 18.80 22.21
CA SER A 75 6.70 19.79 23.07
C SER A 75 8.22 19.79 22.87
N ALA A 76 8.85 18.62 22.69
CA ALA A 76 10.28 18.53 22.40
C ALA A 76 10.71 19.22 21.09
N ARG A 77 9.76 19.52 20.20
CA ARG A 77 9.97 20.18 18.90
C ARG A 77 9.51 21.62 18.88
N GLY A 78 9.18 22.17 20.04
CA GLY A 78 8.85 23.59 20.21
C GLY A 78 7.38 23.92 19.95
N PHE A 79 6.48 22.95 20.01
CA PHE A 79 5.03 23.24 20.05
C PHE A 79 4.58 23.50 21.48
N LEU A 80 3.79 24.55 21.70
CA LEU A 80 3.06 24.73 22.96
C LEU A 80 1.77 23.92 22.85
N LEU A 81 1.55 23.03 23.79
CA LEU A 81 0.31 22.28 23.89
C LEU A 81 -0.56 22.95 24.93
N ASP A 82 -1.81 23.22 24.58
CA ASP A 82 -2.79 23.59 25.59
C ASP A 82 -3.20 22.30 26.30
N ASP A 83 -3.12 22.29 27.63
CA ASP A 83 -3.62 21.19 28.44
C ASP A 83 -5.15 21.36 28.56
N ASP A 84 -5.93 20.47 27.95
CA ASP A 84 -7.36 20.32 28.25
C ASP A 84 -7.55 19.71 29.64
N ALA A 85 -7.23 20.50 30.67
CA ALA A 85 -7.89 20.41 31.95
C ALA A 85 -8.90 21.55 32.00
N ASP A 86 -10.09 21.33 31.45
CA ASP A 86 -11.40 21.89 31.85
C ASP A 86 -12.37 21.93 30.66
N ASN A 87 -12.89 20.78 30.23
CA ASN A 87 -14.21 20.75 29.61
C ASN A 87 -15.27 20.50 30.69
N ASP A 88 -15.48 21.52 31.52
CA ASP A 88 -16.68 21.65 32.35
C ASP A 88 -17.44 22.92 31.88
N GLY A 89 -18.46 22.70 31.06
CA GLY A 89 -19.67 23.51 31.09
C GLY A 89 -19.63 24.87 30.37
N ALA A 90 -19.92 24.86 29.06
CA ALA A 90 -20.60 25.96 28.39
C ALA A 90 -21.95 25.50 27.81
N ALA A 91 -22.79 24.91 28.68
CA ALA A 91 -24.24 24.89 28.50
C ALA A 91 -24.88 25.62 29.69
N THR A 92 -24.76 26.95 29.70
CA THR A 92 -25.68 27.82 30.46
C THR A 92 -26.90 28.08 29.58
N ALA A 93 -28.16 27.94 30.01
CA ALA A 93 -28.74 27.50 31.27
C ALA A 93 -30.25 27.27 31.01
N GLU A 94 -30.89 26.30 31.67
CA GLU A 94 -32.11 26.58 32.46
C GLU A 94 -32.55 25.37 33.32
N ALA A 95 -32.61 25.64 34.63
CA ALA A 95 -33.58 25.17 35.64
C ALA A 95 -33.65 23.68 36.07
N ASP A 96 -32.97 23.40 37.18
CA ASP A 96 -33.55 22.96 38.48
C ASP A 96 -34.57 21.79 38.52
N ALA A 97 -34.11 20.59 38.93
CA ALA A 97 -34.85 19.64 39.78
C ALA A 97 -33.97 18.44 40.25
N PRO A 98 -34.13 17.92 41.50
CA PRO A 98 -33.28 16.89 42.12
C PRO A 98 -33.62 15.43 41.69
N PRO A 99 -32.72 14.45 41.89
CA PRO A 99 -32.79 13.16 41.21
C PRO A 99 -33.73 12.15 41.90
N PRO A 100 -34.51 11.36 41.14
CA PRO A 100 -35.17 10.18 41.68
C PRO A 100 -34.37 8.89 41.47
N ALA A 101 -34.61 7.99 42.42
CA ALA A 101 -33.99 6.71 42.70
C ALA A 101 -33.83 5.72 41.52
N ALA A 102 -32.82 4.86 41.67
CA ALA A 102 -32.53 3.69 40.85
C ALA A 102 -33.68 2.67 40.78
N PRO A 103 -33.77 1.91 39.67
CA PRO A 103 -34.22 0.53 39.70
C PRO A 103 -33.18 -0.48 39.20
N VAL A 104 -33.46 -1.71 39.56
CA VAL A 104 -32.62 -2.91 39.66
C VAL A 104 -32.65 -3.75 38.37
N ARG A 105 -31.51 -4.39 38.06
CA ARG A 105 -31.28 -5.62 37.25
C ARG A 105 -31.72 -5.65 35.77
N GLY A 106 -30.74 -5.99 34.92
CA GLY A 106 -30.96 -6.70 33.67
C GLY A 106 -29.66 -7.27 33.10
N ARG A 107 -29.34 -8.52 33.43
CA ARG A 107 -28.30 -9.27 32.70
C ARG A 107 -28.83 -9.56 31.29
N HIS A 108 -28.28 -8.90 30.28
CA HIS A 108 -28.36 -9.37 28.91
C HIS A 108 -26.95 -9.54 28.35
N ARG A 109 -26.56 -10.81 28.19
CA ARG A 109 -25.49 -11.21 27.27
C ARG A 109 -25.90 -10.72 25.88
N LEU A 110 -25.23 -9.69 25.38
CA LEU A 110 -25.20 -9.45 23.95
C LEU A 110 -24.07 -10.31 23.39
N THR A 111 -24.48 -11.45 22.84
CA THR A 111 -23.76 -12.21 21.83
C THR A 111 -23.23 -11.22 20.79
N ARG A 112 -21.91 -11.03 20.72
CA ARG A 112 -21.31 -10.26 19.63
C ARG A 112 -21.36 -11.15 18.39
N THR A 113 -22.40 -10.89 17.62
CA THR A 113 -22.74 -11.45 16.33
C THR A 113 -21.57 -11.36 15.37
N THR A 114 -21.40 -12.45 14.62
CA THR A 114 -20.67 -12.57 13.35
C THR A 114 -20.40 -11.22 12.67
N ARG A 115 -19.10 -10.87 12.53
CA ARG A 115 -18.61 -9.82 11.63
C ARG A 115 -19.22 -10.06 10.25
N ARG A 116 -20.25 -9.29 9.89
CA ARG A 116 -20.65 -9.08 8.51
C ARG A 116 -19.44 -8.42 7.84
N ARG A 117 -18.69 -9.20 7.05
CA ARG A 117 -17.75 -8.64 6.07
C ARG A 117 -18.60 -7.80 5.12
N MET A 118 -18.52 -6.48 5.23
CA MET A 118 -18.99 -5.62 4.17
C MET A 118 -18.07 -5.84 2.96
N PRO A 119 -18.58 -5.82 1.72
CA PRO A 119 -17.72 -5.88 0.56
C PRO A 119 -16.99 -4.55 0.47
N ALA A 120 -15.76 -4.50 0.96
CA ALA A 120 -14.84 -3.43 0.59
C ALA A 120 -14.50 -3.67 -0.88
N VAL A 121 -15.02 -2.82 -1.76
CA VAL A 121 -14.52 -2.72 -3.12
C VAL A 121 -13.08 -2.24 -2.97
N VAL A 122 -12.12 -3.14 -3.16
CA VAL A 122 -10.71 -2.82 -3.14
C VAL A 122 -10.42 -1.98 -4.38
N LEU A 123 -10.34 -0.66 -4.18
CA LEU A 123 -9.61 0.24 -5.06
C LEU A 123 -8.12 0.05 -4.72
N ALA A 124 -7.55 -1.03 -5.26
CA ALA A 124 -6.11 -1.21 -5.31
C ALA A 124 -5.55 -0.13 -6.24
N GLY A 125 -5.14 0.99 -5.64
CA GLY A 125 -4.73 2.21 -6.33
C GLY A 125 -5.93 2.98 -6.91
N ALA A 126 -5.74 4.26 -7.24
CA ALA A 126 -6.77 5.27 -7.50
C ALA A 126 -7.31 5.97 -6.24
N ALA A 127 -6.38 6.53 -5.46
CA ALA A 127 -6.67 7.68 -4.62
C ALA A 127 -6.17 8.98 -5.29
N VAL A 128 -6.59 9.26 -6.53
CA VAL A 128 -6.43 10.59 -7.15
C VAL A 128 -7.65 10.92 -8.02
N LEU A 129 -8.35 11.99 -7.63
CA LEU A 129 -9.32 12.83 -8.35
C LEU A 129 -10.82 12.52 -8.23
N LEU A 130 -11.46 13.23 -7.31
CA LEU A 130 -12.75 13.85 -7.59
C LEU A 130 -12.78 15.33 -7.19
N ALA A 131 -13.11 16.14 -8.21
CA ALA A 131 -13.64 17.51 -8.20
C ALA A 131 -12.66 18.71 -8.10
N LEU A 132 -12.44 19.42 -9.24
CA LEU A 132 -13.27 20.58 -9.64
C LEU A 132 -12.88 21.16 -11.04
N PRO A 133 -13.77 21.97 -11.69
CA PRO A 133 -13.90 22.16 -13.14
C PRO A 133 -13.50 23.56 -13.70
N LEU A 134 -13.55 23.69 -15.04
CA LEU A 134 -13.58 24.91 -15.90
C LEU A 134 -12.34 25.83 -15.79
N GLY A 135 -11.67 26.32 -16.82
CA GLY A 135 -11.89 26.46 -18.26
C GLY A 135 -11.10 27.73 -18.70
N VAL A 136 -10.57 27.79 -19.93
CA VAL A 136 -10.48 29.00 -20.77
C VAL A 136 -9.97 28.59 -22.16
N MET A 137 -10.56 29.25 -23.14
CA MET A 137 -10.61 29.00 -24.57
C MET A 137 -9.63 29.90 -25.34
N ALA A 138 -9.41 29.54 -26.61
CA ALA A 138 -9.03 30.39 -27.77
C ALA A 138 -7.54 30.78 -27.92
N ALA A 139 -6.95 30.89 -29.13
CA ALA A 139 -7.32 30.59 -30.51
C ALA A 139 -6.12 30.94 -31.42
N ARG A 140 -5.95 30.19 -32.55
CA ARG A 140 -5.54 30.63 -33.92
C ARG A 140 -4.15 31.32 -34.07
N SER A 141 -3.39 31.25 -35.17
CA SER A 141 -3.58 30.85 -36.57
C SER A 141 -2.24 30.90 -37.33
N ALA A 142 -2.11 30.02 -38.34
CA ALA A 142 -1.59 30.22 -39.70
C ALA A 142 -0.23 30.92 -40.01
N GLY A 143 0.47 30.33 -40.99
CA GLY A 143 1.52 30.94 -41.82
C GLY A 143 2.87 30.26 -41.60
N GLY A 144 3.65 29.83 -42.59
CA GLY A 144 3.64 29.99 -44.03
C GLY A 144 5.04 29.58 -44.52
N ALA A 145 5.08 28.96 -45.69
CA ALA A 145 6.22 28.52 -46.52
C ALA A 145 7.66 29.01 -46.20
N ALA A 146 8.63 28.09 -46.34
CA ALA A 146 9.85 28.36 -47.11
C ALA A 146 10.52 27.05 -47.64
N THR A 147 10.71 27.08 -48.95
CA THR A 147 11.31 26.14 -49.93
C THR A 147 12.84 25.94 -49.74
N PRO A 148 13.47 24.94 -50.38
CA PRO A 148 14.66 24.23 -49.92
C PRO A 148 15.97 24.65 -50.61
N SER A 149 17.09 24.03 -50.25
CA SER A 149 18.23 23.89 -51.18
C SER A 149 19.14 22.69 -50.87
N PRO A 150 19.89 22.21 -51.89
CA PRO A 150 20.29 20.82 -52.06
C PRO A 150 21.78 20.58 -51.82
N SER A 151 22.21 19.31 -51.75
CA SER A 151 23.59 18.91 -52.04
C SER A 151 23.66 17.44 -52.49
N THR A 152 23.70 17.29 -53.81
CA THR A 152 24.61 16.44 -54.60
C THR A 152 25.08 15.07 -54.09
N SER A 153 24.68 14.07 -54.87
CA SER A 153 25.34 12.82 -55.23
C SER A 153 26.88 12.87 -55.31
N THR A 154 27.56 11.84 -54.80
CA THR A 154 28.76 11.21 -55.41
C THR A 154 28.94 9.78 -54.85
N ALA A 155 29.42 8.91 -55.73
CA ALA A 155 29.27 7.47 -55.79
C ALA A 155 30.14 6.62 -54.84
N ALA A 156 29.72 5.36 -54.71
CA ALA A 156 30.44 4.22 -54.13
C ALA A 156 31.78 3.91 -54.84
N PRO A 157 32.62 3.09 -54.20
CA PRO A 157 32.91 1.82 -54.85
C PRO A 157 32.72 0.59 -53.93
N THR A 158 32.25 -0.48 -54.55
CA THR A 158 32.25 -1.86 -54.07
C THR A 158 33.68 -2.41 -54.02
N THR A 159 34.03 -3.13 -52.96
CA THR A 159 35.05 -4.19 -53.03
C THR A 159 34.64 -5.33 -52.11
N SER A 160 34.65 -6.54 -52.68
CA SER A 160 34.22 -7.80 -52.09
C SER A 160 35.42 -8.61 -51.60
N ALA A 161 35.15 -9.49 -50.62
CA ALA A 161 35.89 -10.69 -50.20
C ALA A 161 37.10 -10.54 -49.25
N ALA A 162 36.97 -11.10 -48.04
CA ALA A 162 37.64 -12.34 -47.67
C ALA A 162 37.08 -12.90 -46.34
N ALA A 163 36.74 -14.19 -46.36
CA ALA A 163 36.34 -14.96 -45.19
C ALA A 163 37.50 -15.09 -44.19
N SER A 164 37.19 -15.02 -42.90
CA SER A 164 38.08 -15.44 -41.82
C SER A 164 37.30 -16.30 -40.83
N THR A 165 37.68 -17.57 -40.78
CA THR A 165 37.23 -18.59 -39.84
C THR A 165 37.60 -18.17 -38.42
N PRO A 166 36.67 -18.18 -37.43
CA PRO A 166 37.02 -17.92 -36.05
C PRO A 166 37.72 -19.14 -35.40
N PRO A 167 38.71 -18.93 -34.51
CA PRO A 167 39.40 -19.99 -33.79
C PRO A 167 38.48 -20.67 -32.76
N PRO A 168 38.75 -21.94 -32.36
CA PRO A 168 37.92 -22.66 -31.40
C PRO A 168 37.91 -21.96 -30.03
N ALA A 169 36.71 -21.73 -29.49
CA ALA A 169 36.51 -21.14 -28.19
C ALA A 169 37.12 -22.01 -27.07
N PRO A 170 37.78 -21.43 -26.05
CA PRO A 170 38.18 -22.18 -24.88
C PRO A 170 36.93 -22.70 -24.16
N THR A 171 36.96 -23.98 -23.78
CA THR A 171 35.94 -24.61 -22.96
C THR A 171 35.99 -23.98 -21.56
N THR A 172 35.21 -22.91 -21.35
CA THR A 172 35.01 -22.32 -20.02
C THR A 172 34.35 -23.38 -19.15
N SER A 173 35.09 -23.81 -18.13
CA SER A 173 34.64 -24.69 -17.05
C SER A 173 33.29 -24.19 -16.53
N ALA A 174 32.26 -25.04 -16.59
CA ALA A 174 30.95 -24.74 -16.04
C ALA A 174 31.13 -24.35 -14.56
N ALA A 175 30.74 -23.12 -14.23
CA ALA A 175 30.65 -22.68 -12.85
C ALA A 175 29.64 -23.58 -12.10
N PRO A 176 29.88 -23.94 -10.83
CA PRO A 176 28.93 -24.71 -10.06
C PRO A 176 27.60 -23.93 -10.00
N THR A 177 26.52 -24.61 -10.36
CA THR A 177 25.17 -24.08 -10.19
C THR A 177 24.98 -23.76 -8.71
N PRO A 178 24.59 -22.52 -8.33
CA PRO A 178 24.30 -22.22 -6.94
C PRO A 178 23.19 -23.15 -6.46
N THR A 179 23.40 -23.78 -5.31
CA THR A 179 22.33 -24.55 -4.65
C THR A 179 21.22 -23.56 -4.31
N PRO A 180 19.96 -23.78 -4.74
CA PRO A 180 18.88 -22.86 -4.43
C PRO A 180 18.71 -22.79 -2.91
N ASP A 181 18.47 -21.57 -2.40
CA ASP A 181 18.14 -21.39 -1.00
C ASP A 181 16.91 -22.21 -0.62
N PRO A 182 16.87 -22.80 0.58
CA PRO A 182 15.72 -23.59 1.00
C PRO A 182 14.45 -22.72 0.99
N VAL A 183 13.46 -23.18 0.23
CA VAL A 183 12.15 -22.53 0.09
C VAL A 183 11.26 -22.89 1.29
N VAL A 184 10.55 -21.89 1.81
CA VAL A 184 9.58 -22.03 2.90
C VAL A 184 8.19 -21.65 2.39
N THR A 185 7.24 -22.57 2.50
CA THR A 185 5.82 -22.31 2.26
C THR A 185 5.18 -21.70 3.50
N HIS A 186 4.69 -20.48 3.34
CA HIS A 186 3.89 -19.77 4.32
C HIS A 186 2.40 -20.02 4.04
N ARG A 187 1.61 -20.20 5.11
CA ARG A 187 0.17 -20.42 5.04
C ARG A 187 -0.54 -19.50 6.01
N GLN A 188 -1.51 -18.75 5.52
CA GLN A 188 -2.30 -17.84 6.35
C GLN A 188 -3.66 -17.58 5.73
N ASP A 189 -4.73 -17.65 6.53
CA ASP A 189 -6.10 -17.32 6.12
C ASP A 189 -6.59 -18.03 4.83
N GLY A 190 -6.15 -19.27 4.62
CA GLY A 190 -6.49 -20.05 3.42
C GLY A 190 -5.73 -19.61 2.18
N LEU A 191 -4.62 -18.87 2.34
CA LEU A 191 -3.67 -18.52 1.29
C LEU A 191 -2.34 -19.20 1.56
N ALA A 192 -1.59 -19.50 0.49
CA ALA A 192 -0.23 -19.98 0.58
C ALA A 192 0.70 -19.27 -0.40
N MET A 193 1.94 -19.06 0.03
CA MET A 193 3.02 -18.50 -0.79
C MET A 193 4.36 -19.09 -0.40
N ASP A 194 5.24 -19.25 -1.37
CA ASP A 194 6.61 -19.70 -1.15
C ASP A 194 7.58 -18.51 -1.15
N THR A 195 8.57 -18.54 -0.26
CA THR A 195 9.65 -17.55 -0.18
C THR A 195 10.97 -18.24 0.18
N PRO A 196 12.14 -17.62 -0.03
CA PRO A 196 13.38 -18.11 0.55
C PRO A 196 13.31 -18.14 2.08
N ARG A 197 14.15 -18.97 2.69
CA ARG A 197 14.29 -18.99 4.15
C ARG A 197 14.68 -17.61 4.69
N GLY A 198 14.05 -17.22 5.80
CA GLY A 198 14.30 -15.95 6.49
C GLY A 198 13.21 -14.90 6.30
N TYR A 199 12.24 -15.15 5.42
CA TYR A 199 11.02 -14.36 5.34
C TYR A 199 10.08 -14.65 6.52
N ARG A 200 9.43 -13.60 7.01
CA ARG A 200 8.39 -13.64 8.04
C ARG A 200 7.17 -12.84 7.59
N ILE A 201 6.01 -13.23 8.09
CA ILE A 201 4.74 -12.55 7.83
C ILE A 201 4.51 -11.47 8.90
N THR A 202 4.07 -10.30 8.45
CA THR A 202 3.51 -9.25 9.27
C THR A 202 2.15 -8.90 8.70
N ASP A 203 1.11 -8.99 9.53
CA ASP A 203 -0.23 -8.58 9.14
C ASP A 203 -0.38 -7.07 9.23
N GLN A 204 -0.82 -6.47 8.12
CA GLN A 204 -1.38 -5.13 8.10
C GLN A 204 -2.84 -5.29 7.67
N ALA A 205 -3.75 -4.52 8.27
CA ALA A 205 -5.20 -4.78 8.28
C ALA A 205 -5.82 -5.29 6.95
N GLU A 206 -5.32 -4.83 5.80
CA GLU A 206 -5.83 -5.17 4.47
C GLU A 206 -4.82 -5.88 3.55
N THR A 207 -3.54 -6.00 3.93
CA THR A 207 -2.52 -6.71 3.13
C THR A 207 -1.57 -7.51 4.01
N THR A 208 -1.27 -8.73 3.59
CA THR A 208 -0.24 -9.55 4.24
C THR A 208 1.12 -9.14 3.68
N VAL A 209 2.07 -8.82 4.57
CA VAL A 209 3.40 -8.36 4.16
C VAL A 209 4.46 -9.36 4.59
N PHE A 210 5.30 -9.78 3.65
CA PHE A 210 6.45 -10.64 3.89
C PHE A 210 7.73 -9.79 3.92
N THR A 211 8.49 -9.93 5.00
CA THR A 211 9.77 -9.25 5.21
C THR A 211 10.89 -10.26 5.39
N GLY A 212 12.00 -10.08 4.69
CA GLY A 212 13.10 -11.05 4.62
C GLY A 212 14.42 -10.53 5.15
N PRO A 213 15.54 -11.22 4.82
CA PRO A 213 16.90 -10.78 5.14
C PRO A 213 17.30 -9.48 4.44
N ASP A 214 16.77 -9.21 3.25
CA ASP A 214 16.96 -7.95 2.54
C ASP A 214 15.99 -6.88 3.09
N PRO A 215 16.49 -5.82 3.73
CA PRO A 215 15.64 -4.76 4.28
C PRO A 215 14.99 -3.88 3.20
N ASP A 216 15.53 -3.90 1.97
CA ASP A 216 15.09 -3.08 0.85
C ASP A 216 14.08 -3.82 -0.06
N LEU A 217 13.65 -5.04 0.30
CA LEU A 217 12.60 -5.81 -0.38
C LEU A 217 11.47 -6.23 0.57
N ARG A 218 10.24 -5.89 0.19
CA ARG A 218 9.01 -6.36 0.84
C ARG A 218 8.07 -6.96 -0.19
N ILE A 219 7.31 -7.99 0.20
CA ILE A 219 6.31 -8.61 -0.67
C ILE A 219 4.94 -8.40 -0.03
N HIS A 220 4.05 -7.72 -0.75
CA HIS A 220 2.66 -7.48 -0.37
C HIS A 220 1.77 -8.48 -1.08
N THR A 221 0.80 -9.05 -0.37
CA THR A 221 -0.19 -9.95 -0.97
C THR A 221 -1.59 -9.60 -0.50
N ALA A 222 -2.57 -9.71 -1.40
CA ALA A 222 -3.98 -9.58 -1.07
C ALA A 222 -4.83 -10.62 -1.82
N ALA A 223 -6.00 -10.91 -1.25
CA ALA A 223 -7.00 -11.82 -1.80
C ALA A 223 -8.40 -11.23 -1.59
N ASP A 224 -8.85 -10.46 -2.57
CA ASP A 224 -10.06 -9.65 -2.48
C ASP A 224 -11.24 -10.37 -3.15
N PRO A 225 -12.48 -10.16 -2.69
CA PRO A 225 -13.64 -10.72 -3.39
C PRO A 225 -13.80 -10.08 -4.77
N VAL A 226 -14.10 -10.89 -5.78
CA VAL A 226 -14.46 -10.39 -7.11
C VAL A 226 -15.82 -9.67 -7.03
N PRO A 227 -15.95 -8.45 -7.57
CA PRO A 227 -17.23 -7.73 -7.60
C PRO A 227 -18.31 -8.47 -8.38
N GLU A 228 -19.58 -8.12 -8.13
CA GLU A 228 -20.72 -8.70 -8.85
C GLU A 228 -20.65 -8.51 -10.38
N ALA A 229 -19.97 -7.45 -10.84
CA ALA A 229 -19.71 -7.20 -12.26
C ALA A 229 -18.75 -8.23 -12.90
N GLY A 230 -18.09 -9.07 -12.10
CA GLY A 230 -17.26 -10.18 -12.54
C GLY A 230 -15.79 -9.82 -12.81
N ALA A 231 -15.00 -10.87 -13.04
CA ALA A 231 -13.54 -10.80 -13.22
C ALA A 231 -13.11 -9.93 -14.42
N GLU A 232 -13.85 -9.99 -15.53
CA GLU A 232 -13.53 -9.23 -16.75
C GLU A 232 -13.66 -7.73 -16.52
N SER A 233 -14.78 -7.29 -15.92
CA SER A 233 -14.99 -5.89 -15.58
C SER A 233 -13.94 -5.38 -14.59
N LEU A 234 -13.54 -6.22 -13.63
CA LEU A 234 -12.50 -5.88 -12.67
C LEU A 234 -11.14 -5.67 -13.35
N LEU A 235 -10.70 -6.61 -14.19
CA LEU A 235 -9.42 -6.50 -14.89
C LEU A 235 -9.42 -5.37 -15.93
N GLN A 236 -10.56 -5.10 -16.57
CA GLN A 236 -10.73 -3.95 -17.46
C GLN A 236 -10.62 -2.63 -16.68
N GLY A 237 -11.23 -2.55 -15.49
CA GLY A 237 -11.12 -1.39 -14.60
C GLY A 237 -9.68 -1.12 -14.19
N LEU A 238 -8.98 -2.17 -13.73
CA LEU A 238 -7.56 -2.08 -13.37
C LEU A 238 -6.70 -1.65 -14.57
N ARG A 239 -7.01 -2.14 -15.77
CA ARG A 239 -6.30 -1.71 -16.98
C ARG A 239 -6.50 -0.23 -17.28
N ALA A 240 -7.74 0.24 -17.20
CA ALA A 240 -8.06 1.65 -17.42
C ALA A 240 -7.37 2.56 -16.40
N GLN A 241 -7.25 2.11 -15.15
CA GLN A 241 -6.51 2.82 -14.10
C GLN A 241 -5.01 2.89 -14.42
N ILE A 242 -4.39 1.78 -14.83
CA ILE A 242 -2.97 1.79 -15.23
C ILE A 242 -2.74 2.73 -16.41
N ASP A 243 -3.63 2.74 -17.40
CA ASP A 243 -3.48 3.62 -18.56
C ASP A 243 -3.69 5.12 -18.20
N ALA A 244 -4.38 5.42 -17.10
CA ALA A 244 -4.65 6.79 -16.64
C ALA A 244 -3.59 7.34 -15.65
N ASP A 245 -2.89 6.46 -14.94
CA ASP A 245 -1.92 6.84 -13.90
C ASP A 245 -0.48 6.74 -14.42
N PRO A 246 0.26 7.85 -14.55
CA PRO A 246 1.63 7.84 -15.06
C PRO A 246 2.64 7.13 -14.14
N THR A 247 2.27 6.89 -12.87
CA THR A 247 3.10 6.09 -11.95
C THR A 247 2.98 4.60 -12.23
N LEU A 248 1.93 4.15 -12.93
CA LEU A 248 1.69 2.76 -13.30
C LEU A 248 2.13 2.52 -14.75
N GLN A 249 3.06 1.60 -14.94
CA GLN A 249 3.82 1.48 -16.19
C GLN A 249 3.98 0.01 -16.59
N GLU A 250 4.38 -0.18 -17.85
CA GLU A 250 4.75 -1.49 -18.41
C GLU A 250 3.70 -2.60 -18.21
N PRO A 251 2.40 -2.37 -18.48
CA PRO A 251 1.40 -3.39 -18.23
C PRO A 251 1.47 -4.53 -19.26
N VAL A 252 1.64 -5.75 -18.76
CA VAL A 252 1.75 -6.99 -19.54
C VAL A 252 0.64 -7.95 -19.15
N ASN A 253 -0.10 -8.42 -20.14
CA ASN A 253 -1.09 -9.50 -19.96
C ASN A 253 -0.51 -10.83 -20.46
N GLY A 254 -0.56 -11.87 -19.63
CA GLY A 254 -0.07 -13.20 -20.00
C GLY A 254 -0.62 -14.28 -19.07
N GLY A 255 -1.08 -15.40 -19.63
CA GLY A 255 -1.53 -16.56 -18.84
C GLY A 255 -2.71 -16.26 -17.88
N GLY A 256 -3.58 -15.31 -18.21
CA GLY A 256 -4.68 -14.89 -17.33
C GLY A 256 -4.25 -14.00 -16.17
N ARG A 257 -3.01 -13.51 -16.18
CA ARG A 257 -2.46 -12.57 -15.18
C ARG A 257 -2.14 -11.23 -15.84
N LEU A 258 -2.40 -10.15 -15.11
CA LEU A 258 -1.99 -8.79 -15.44
C LEU A 258 -0.81 -8.42 -14.55
N SER A 259 0.32 -8.04 -15.15
CA SER A 259 1.50 -7.55 -14.43
C SER A 259 1.77 -6.10 -14.82
N TYR A 260 2.29 -5.28 -13.91
CA TYR A 260 2.65 -3.89 -14.15
C TYR A 260 3.67 -3.42 -13.10
N VAL A 261 4.30 -2.27 -13.36
CA VAL A 261 5.28 -1.65 -12.46
C VAL A 261 4.74 -0.32 -11.96
N GLU A 262 4.76 -0.10 -10.65
CA GLU A 262 4.46 1.19 -10.02
C GLU A 262 5.76 1.90 -9.66
N ARG A 263 5.85 3.19 -10.00
CA ARG A 263 6.98 4.09 -9.73
C ARG A 263 6.46 5.38 -9.09
N PRO A 264 6.40 5.46 -7.75
CA PRO A 264 5.85 6.61 -7.04
C PRO A 264 6.66 7.91 -7.20
N GLY A 265 7.93 7.80 -7.61
CA GLY A 265 8.82 8.94 -7.86
C GLY A 265 9.85 9.22 -6.76
N ASP A 266 9.82 8.46 -5.66
CA ASP A 266 10.83 8.48 -4.59
C ASP A 266 12.05 7.58 -4.88
N GLY A 267 12.06 6.94 -6.06
CA GLY A 267 13.07 5.99 -6.49
C GLY A 267 12.70 4.53 -6.22
N SER A 268 11.66 4.27 -5.42
CA SER A 268 11.13 2.93 -5.20
C SER A 268 10.41 2.40 -6.43
N GLU A 269 10.29 1.08 -6.51
CA GLU A 269 9.48 0.40 -7.50
C GLU A 269 8.62 -0.69 -6.84
N VAL A 270 7.40 -0.88 -7.32
CA VAL A 270 6.58 -2.05 -6.97
C VAL A 270 6.25 -2.83 -8.23
N ARG A 271 6.64 -4.11 -8.28
CA ARG A 271 6.24 -5.01 -9.37
C ARG A 271 5.02 -5.80 -8.96
N TRP A 272 3.89 -5.45 -9.57
CA TRP A 272 2.60 -6.06 -9.31
C TRP A 272 2.30 -7.20 -10.28
N GLN A 273 1.62 -8.22 -9.76
CA GLN A 273 0.92 -9.21 -10.56
C GLN A 273 -0.44 -9.51 -9.94
N THR A 274 -1.48 -9.44 -10.76
CA THR A 274 -2.88 -9.59 -10.34
C THR A 274 -3.60 -10.56 -11.26
N TRP A 275 -4.42 -11.45 -10.68
CA TRP A 275 -5.24 -12.40 -11.41
C TRP A 275 -6.45 -12.83 -10.60
N VAL A 276 -7.40 -13.52 -11.23
CA VAL A 276 -8.61 -14.00 -10.55
C VAL A 276 -8.61 -15.53 -10.48
N VAL A 277 -8.96 -16.07 -9.33
CA VAL A 277 -9.17 -17.50 -9.07
C VAL A 277 -10.49 -17.67 -8.34
N GLY A 278 -11.46 -18.35 -8.98
CA GLY A 278 -12.80 -18.47 -8.42
C GLY A 278 -13.43 -17.10 -8.16
N ASP A 279 -13.84 -16.87 -6.92
CA ASP A 279 -14.44 -15.60 -6.47
C ASP A 279 -13.41 -14.65 -5.83
N SER A 280 -12.11 -14.90 -6.02
CA SER A 280 -11.03 -14.10 -5.43
C SER A 280 -10.12 -13.46 -6.48
N GLN A 281 -9.91 -12.14 -6.38
CA GLN A 281 -8.81 -11.43 -7.01
C GLN A 281 -7.58 -11.59 -6.12
N LEU A 282 -6.54 -12.24 -6.64
CA LEU A 282 -5.24 -12.33 -6.02
C LEU A 282 -4.32 -11.25 -6.54
N SER A 283 -3.54 -10.63 -5.66
CA SER A 283 -2.48 -9.68 -6.02
C SER A 283 -1.20 -9.97 -5.24
N VAL A 284 -0.06 -9.80 -5.91
CA VAL A 284 1.28 -9.85 -5.32
C VAL A 284 2.07 -8.64 -5.80
N GLY A 285 2.57 -7.83 -4.87
CA GLY A 285 3.38 -6.64 -5.12
C GLY A 285 4.74 -6.75 -4.46
N CYS A 286 5.81 -6.82 -5.25
CA CYS A 286 7.17 -6.78 -4.71
C CYS A 286 7.67 -5.35 -4.70
N HIS A 287 7.76 -4.76 -3.52
CA HIS A 287 8.23 -3.40 -3.31
C HIS A 287 9.73 -3.39 -3.00
N THR A 288 10.49 -2.67 -3.83
CA THR A 288 11.92 -2.45 -3.65
C THR A 288 12.23 -0.98 -3.47
N ARG A 289 13.19 -0.67 -2.60
CA ARG A 289 13.61 0.73 -2.33
C ARG A 289 14.16 1.45 -3.57
N TRP A 290 14.75 0.69 -4.48
CA TRP A 290 15.28 1.17 -5.77
C TRP A 290 14.89 0.18 -6.87
N ALA A 291 15.40 0.41 -8.09
CA ALA A 291 15.32 -0.56 -9.17
C ALA A 291 15.81 -1.95 -8.71
N ALA A 292 14.97 -2.97 -8.95
CA ALA A 292 15.17 -4.29 -8.38
C ALA A 292 16.47 -4.98 -8.88
N SER A 293 17.27 -5.47 -7.92
CA SER A 293 18.44 -6.30 -8.20
C SER A 293 18.04 -7.64 -8.85
N PRO A 294 18.97 -8.37 -9.50
CA PRO A 294 18.67 -9.70 -10.04
C PRO A 294 18.15 -10.68 -9.00
N GLU A 295 18.74 -10.69 -7.80
CA GLU A 295 18.32 -11.54 -6.69
C GLU A 295 16.91 -11.17 -6.21
N GLN A 296 16.61 -9.88 -6.04
CA GLN A 296 15.26 -9.42 -5.67
C GLN A 296 14.21 -9.82 -6.72
N ARG A 297 14.58 -9.81 -8.01
CA ARG A 297 13.69 -10.27 -9.09
C ARG A 297 13.40 -11.75 -9.02
N GLU A 298 14.40 -12.59 -8.77
CA GLU A 298 14.21 -14.04 -8.61
C GLU A 298 13.31 -14.37 -7.41
N ILE A 299 13.49 -13.67 -6.28
CA ILE A 299 12.63 -13.83 -5.09
C ILE A 299 11.20 -13.42 -5.41
N CYS A 300 11.03 -12.31 -6.12
CA CYS A 300 9.71 -11.83 -6.53
C CYS A 300 9.01 -12.82 -7.48
N GLU A 301 9.73 -13.38 -8.44
CA GLU A 301 9.20 -14.37 -9.37
C GLU A 301 8.74 -15.64 -8.65
N LEU A 302 9.49 -16.11 -7.65
CA LEU A 302 9.09 -17.23 -6.79
C LEU A 302 7.78 -16.94 -6.05
N ALA A 303 7.68 -15.76 -5.42
CA ALA A 303 6.48 -15.37 -4.67
C ALA A 303 5.25 -15.26 -5.58
N GLN A 304 5.40 -14.58 -6.72
CA GLN A 304 4.34 -14.43 -7.72
C GLN A 304 3.90 -15.78 -8.30
N ALA A 305 4.83 -16.68 -8.60
CA ALA A 305 4.53 -17.99 -9.15
C ALA A 305 3.82 -18.93 -8.16
N SER A 306 4.10 -18.79 -6.86
CA SER A 306 3.63 -19.71 -5.81
C SER A 306 2.38 -19.25 -5.07
N PHE A 307 2.04 -17.96 -5.10
CA PHE A 307 0.87 -17.41 -4.39
C PHE A 307 -0.43 -18.01 -4.91
N ARG A 308 -1.26 -18.51 -3.99
CA ARG A 308 -2.49 -19.23 -4.29
C ARG A 308 -3.46 -19.23 -3.12
N VAL A 309 -4.74 -19.44 -3.43
CA VAL A 309 -5.73 -19.89 -2.44
C VAL A 309 -5.47 -21.36 -2.15
N GLU A 310 -5.37 -21.72 -0.87
CA GLU A 310 -5.45 -23.11 -0.45
C GLU A 310 -6.91 -23.55 -0.50
N GLY A 311 -7.17 -24.70 -1.12
CA GLY A 311 -8.49 -25.32 -1.04
C GLY A 311 -8.87 -25.57 0.42
N PRO A 312 -10.17 -25.82 0.71
CA PRO A 312 -10.54 -26.26 2.05
C PRO A 312 -9.63 -27.44 2.42
N ALA A 313 -9.08 -27.42 3.63
CA ALA A 313 -8.45 -28.60 4.19
C ALA A 313 -9.53 -29.69 4.13
N GLU A 314 -9.42 -30.58 3.14
CA GLU A 314 -10.26 -31.77 3.13
C GLU A 314 -9.94 -32.45 4.45
N ASP A 315 -10.97 -32.56 5.28
CA ASP A 315 -10.95 -33.24 6.56
C ASP A 315 -10.55 -34.67 6.23
N PHE A 316 -9.23 -34.93 6.20
CA PHE A 316 -8.72 -36.28 6.05
C PHE A 316 -9.22 -37.01 7.29
N PRO A 317 -10.12 -38.00 7.15
CA PRO A 317 -10.56 -38.75 8.31
C PRO A 317 -9.31 -39.29 8.98
N GLU A 318 -9.16 -39.03 10.28
CA GLU A 318 -8.13 -39.67 11.09
C GLU A 318 -8.09 -41.16 10.70
N PRO A 319 -6.91 -41.74 10.41
CA PRO A 319 -6.83 -43.16 10.15
C PRO A 319 -7.41 -43.88 11.36
N GLY A 320 -8.62 -44.43 11.17
CA GLY A 320 -9.40 -45.06 12.22
C GLY A 320 -8.53 -46.04 12.98
N ASN A 321 -8.44 -45.83 14.29
CA ASN A 321 -7.72 -46.70 15.22
C ASN A 321 -8.15 -48.17 15.01
N PRO A 322 -7.29 -49.04 14.46
CA PRO A 322 -7.62 -50.45 14.30
C PRO A 322 -7.31 -51.14 15.63
N GLY A 323 -8.24 -51.09 16.59
CA GLY A 323 -7.94 -51.69 17.89
C GLY A 323 -9.00 -51.51 18.96
N ALA A 324 -10.18 -52.10 18.77
CA ALA A 324 -10.96 -52.60 19.89
C ALA A 324 -11.60 -53.92 19.46
N PRO A 325 -11.26 -55.07 20.09
CA PRO A 325 -12.01 -56.30 19.88
C PRO A 325 -13.38 -56.15 20.54
N GLU A 326 -14.45 -56.45 19.78
CA GLU A 326 -15.76 -56.75 20.35
C GLU A 326 -15.61 -57.97 21.29
N GLU A 327 -15.84 -57.77 22.58
CA GLU A 327 -16.09 -58.87 23.51
C GLU A 327 -17.50 -59.41 23.30
N VAL A 328 -17.57 -60.75 23.27
CA VAL A 328 -18.74 -61.61 23.08
C VAL A 328 -19.62 -61.66 24.32
#